data_AF-M1DJT5-F1
#
_entry.id   AF-M1DJT5-F1
#
_cell.length_a   1.000
_cell.length_b   1.000
_cell.length_c   1.000
_cell.angle_alpha   90.00
_cell.angle_beta   90.00
_cell.angle_gamma   90.00
#
_symmetry.space_group_name_H-M   'P 1'
#
loop_
_entity.id
_entity.type
_entity.pdbx_description
1 polymer ?
#
loop_
_entity_poly.entity_id
_entity_poly.type
_entity_poly.pdbx_seq_one_letter_code
_entity_poly.pdbx_strand_id
1 'polypeptide(L)'
;MSINQGSQVKSLQNNLYVSGLVNLENLELRACEKLHKVEIRAPNLCKFLHVGSPLHKHRKTHEPESLPCTIDILDGYNSLKYLHLEDSTMTDQEFEYQLSKLTALEVLILEGCYVMKNINVVSEKLKRFSLWDWGNVEKVNMMLAPNLKMFDFEGFKMPFSISTMDPCKLERANLRFYLMPEFRNSYIFGDVETSWCNNIQDFVRKFNYSKGLIFVIICEKNNSILIYEDPREILVPPTRELKLHIEIPSMRLESFAYNLIRNLHPKIVSIVPCTESKILQVFHETTKESRMKQYKQSKRLNEVSIHKGAVDNHEDNGRKSYMYSWLKSTSLIERITTFTFKWEKKVVTQD
;
A
#
# COMPACT_ATOMS: atom_id res chain seq x y z
N MET A 1 -29.75 1.39 17.32
CA MET A 1 -29.32 0.10 17.89
C MET A 1 -30.58 -0.59 18.40
N SER A 2 -30.97 -1.73 17.83
CA SER A 2 -32.10 -2.54 18.33
C SER A 2 -31.57 -3.92 18.66
N ILE A 3 -31.76 -4.36 19.90
CA ILE A 3 -31.22 -5.62 20.43
C ILE A 3 -32.35 -6.36 21.15
N ASN A 4 -32.57 -7.63 20.78
CA ASN A 4 -33.54 -8.54 21.40
C ASN A 4 -32.94 -9.22 22.65
N GLN A 5 -33.84 -9.58 23.56
CA GLN A 5 -33.64 -9.94 24.97
C GLN A 5 -32.47 -10.89 25.27
N GLY A 6 -31.69 -10.56 26.30
CA GLY A 6 -30.57 -11.36 26.85
C GLY A 6 -29.18 -10.73 26.68
N SER A 7 -29.05 -9.73 25.82
CA SER A 7 -27.76 -9.10 25.52
C SER A 7 -27.63 -7.72 26.15
N GLN A 8 -26.50 -7.46 26.79
CA GLN A 8 -26.19 -6.18 27.41
C GLN A 8 -25.02 -5.52 26.68
N VAL A 9 -25.33 -4.52 25.87
CA VAL A 9 -24.38 -3.47 25.55
C VAL A 9 -24.54 -2.42 26.64
N LYS A 10 -23.61 -2.37 27.58
CA LYS A 10 -23.58 -1.36 28.64
C LYS A 10 -22.49 -0.36 28.32
N SER A 11 -22.87 0.92 28.22
CA SER A 11 -21.96 2.06 28.26
C SER A 11 -21.98 2.64 29.68
N LEU A 12 -20.92 2.40 30.45
CA LEU A 12 -20.74 3.00 31.77
C LEU A 12 -19.48 3.85 31.69
N GLN A 13 -19.59 5.16 31.94
CA GLN A 13 -18.45 6.09 31.99
C GLN A 13 -17.47 5.90 30.82
N ASN A 14 -17.99 5.99 29.59
CA ASN A 14 -17.19 5.87 28.37
C ASN A 14 -16.40 4.55 28.21
N ASN A 15 -16.80 3.50 28.94
CA ASN A 15 -16.33 2.14 28.71
C ASN A 15 -17.44 1.35 28.03
N LEU A 16 -17.08 0.59 26.99
CA LEU A 16 -17.97 -0.29 26.27
C LEU A 16 -17.68 -1.73 26.67
N TYR A 17 -18.70 -2.39 27.23
CA TYR A 17 -18.65 -3.81 27.52
C TYR A 17 -19.62 -4.57 26.59
N VAL A 18 -19.06 -5.45 25.77
CA VAL A 18 -19.80 -6.29 24.83
C VAL A 18 -19.78 -7.72 25.36
N SER A 19 -20.91 -8.23 25.86
CA SER A 19 -20.97 -9.59 26.42
C SER A 19 -22.34 -10.24 26.24
N GLY A 20 -22.40 -11.56 26.41
CA GLY A 20 -23.65 -12.34 26.28
C GLY A 20 -24.18 -12.45 24.85
N LEU A 21 -23.42 -11.93 23.88
CA LEU A 21 -23.75 -11.94 22.46
C LEU A 21 -23.08 -13.13 21.77
N VAL A 22 -23.54 -14.34 22.09
CA VAL A 22 -22.94 -15.59 21.56
C VAL A 22 -23.05 -15.71 20.04
N ASN A 23 -24.01 -15.04 19.40
CA ASN A 23 -24.18 -15.06 17.94
C ASN A 23 -23.52 -13.88 17.24
N LEU A 24 -22.78 -13.03 17.97
CA LEU A 24 -22.12 -11.86 17.36
C LEU A 24 -20.89 -12.30 16.58
N GLU A 25 -20.99 -12.28 15.27
CA GLU A 25 -19.89 -12.61 14.36
C GLU A 25 -19.10 -11.38 13.91
N ASN A 26 -19.72 -10.20 13.90
CA ASN A 26 -19.12 -8.97 13.38
C ASN A 26 -19.37 -7.82 14.35
N LEU A 27 -18.31 -7.11 14.72
CA LEU A 27 -18.39 -5.89 15.54
C LEU A 27 -17.58 -4.78 14.87
N GLU A 28 -18.25 -3.67 14.56
CA GLU A 28 -17.61 -2.46 14.04
C GLU A 28 -17.89 -1.30 14.99
N LEU A 29 -16.81 -0.67 15.46
CA LEU A 29 -16.84 0.53 16.29
C LEU A 29 -16.20 1.65 15.47
N ARG A 30 -17.00 2.66 15.10
CA ARG A 30 -16.53 3.77 14.26
C ARG A 30 -16.80 5.09 14.95
N ALA A 31 -15.82 5.99 14.92
CA ALA A 31 -15.93 7.35 15.42
C ALA A 31 -16.51 7.39 16.85
N CYS A 32 -16.12 6.43 17.70
CA CYS A 32 -16.55 6.36 19.08
C CYS A 32 -15.70 7.31 19.92
N GLU A 33 -15.94 8.60 19.75
CA GLU A 33 -15.25 9.66 20.48
C GLU A 33 -15.44 9.45 21.99
N LYS A 34 -14.34 9.63 22.74
CA LYS A 34 -14.27 9.54 24.21
C LYS A 34 -14.27 8.13 24.82
N LEU A 35 -14.30 7.04 24.06
CA LEU A 35 -14.15 5.70 24.63
C LEU A 35 -12.77 5.53 25.30
N HIS A 36 -12.76 5.07 26.54
CA HIS A 36 -11.54 4.77 27.30
C HIS A 36 -11.18 3.28 27.26
N LYS A 37 -12.20 2.43 27.28
CA LYS A 37 -12.01 0.98 27.26
C LYS A 37 -13.10 0.30 26.45
N VAL A 38 -12.70 -0.67 25.65
CA VAL A 38 -13.56 -1.62 24.96
C VAL A 38 -13.19 -3.01 25.44
N GLU A 39 -14.13 -3.70 26.09
CA GLU A 39 -13.94 -5.09 26.51
C GLU A 39 -14.99 -5.99 25.83
N ILE A 40 -14.51 -7.00 25.11
CA ILE A 40 -15.32 -7.83 24.21
C ILE A 40 -15.27 -9.29 24.66
N ARG A 41 -16.41 -9.80 25.10
CA ARG A 41 -16.70 -11.20 25.45
C ARG A 41 -17.72 -11.77 24.47
N ALA A 42 -17.24 -12.03 23.26
CA ALA A 42 -18.02 -12.56 22.15
C ALA A 42 -17.28 -13.76 21.53
N PRO A 43 -17.61 -15.00 21.92
CA PRO A 43 -16.82 -16.19 21.56
C PRO A 43 -16.84 -16.52 20.07
N ASN A 44 -17.90 -16.13 19.35
CA ASN A 44 -18.04 -16.38 17.91
C ASN A 44 -17.67 -15.16 17.05
N LEU A 45 -17.01 -14.15 17.63
CA LEU A 45 -16.61 -12.95 16.91
C LEU A 45 -15.57 -13.29 15.83
N CYS A 46 -15.96 -13.14 14.57
CA CYS A 46 -15.14 -13.44 13.41
C CYS A 46 -14.42 -12.20 12.86
N LYS A 47 -15.08 -11.03 12.93
CA LYS A 47 -14.56 -9.75 12.43
C LYS A 47 -14.67 -8.66 13.49
N PHE A 48 -13.57 -7.97 13.73
CA PHE A 48 -13.54 -6.78 14.55
C PHE A 48 -12.89 -5.62 13.80
N LEU A 49 -13.56 -4.46 13.83
CA LEU A 49 -13.07 -3.22 13.28
C LEU A 49 -13.24 -2.12 14.31
N HIS A 50 -12.16 -1.41 14.61
CA HIS A 50 -12.17 -0.23 15.46
C HIS A 50 -11.57 0.95 14.70
N VAL A 51 -12.30 2.06 14.64
CA VAL A 51 -11.83 3.35 14.14
C VAL A 51 -11.87 4.34 15.30
N GLY A 52 -10.67 4.67 15.77
CA GLY A 52 -10.42 5.64 16.83
C GLY A 52 -10.60 7.08 16.38
N SER A 53 -10.09 8.01 17.19
CA SER A 53 -10.04 9.44 16.85
C SER A 53 -8.62 9.79 16.40
N PRO A 54 -8.43 10.33 15.19
CA PRO A 54 -7.10 10.63 14.69
C PRO A 54 -6.35 11.62 15.56
N LEU A 55 -5.14 11.26 16.00
CA LEU A 55 -4.30 12.10 16.87
C LEU A 55 -3.99 13.48 16.25
N HIS A 56 -3.98 13.60 14.92
CA HIS A 56 -3.73 14.87 14.24
C HIS A 56 -4.87 15.90 14.40
N LYS A 57 -6.10 15.46 14.75
CA LYS A 57 -7.19 16.37 15.12
C LYS A 57 -6.95 17.06 16.47
N HIS A 58 -6.08 16.50 17.31
CA HIS A 58 -5.77 17.01 18.65
C HIS A 58 -4.56 17.97 18.68
N ARG A 59 -3.85 18.19 17.55
CA ARG A 59 -2.70 19.10 17.48
C ARG A 59 -3.03 20.59 17.71
N LYS A 60 -4.31 20.98 17.78
CA LYS A 60 -4.74 22.39 17.94
C LYS A 60 -5.22 22.77 19.34
N THR A 61 -5.34 21.80 20.25
CA THR A 61 -5.77 22.05 21.64
C THR A 61 -4.66 21.63 22.57
N HIS A 62 -4.22 22.52 23.45
CA HIS A 62 -3.13 22.31 24.41
C HIS A 62 -3.42 21.25 25.49
N GLU A 63 -4.44 20.41 25.32
CA GLU A 63 -4.80 19.33 26.22
C GLU A 63 -5.13 18.05 25.42
N PRO A 64 -4.41 16.95 25.64
CA PRO A 64 -4.78 15.64 25.10
C PRO A 64 -5.86 15.03 26.01
N GLU A 65 -7.10 15.53 25.94
CA GLU A 65 -8.20 14.98 26.76
C GLU A 65 -8.79 13.67 26.23
N SER A 66 -8.42 13.20 25.03
CA SER A 66 -8.76 11.84 24.62
C SER A 66 -7.76 10.86 25.22
N LEU A 67 -8.08 10.36 26.42
CA LEU A 67 -7.38 9.24 27.02
C LEU A 67 -7.35 8.04 26.04
N PRO A 68 -6.26 7.25 26.04
CA PRO A 68 -6.12 6.13 25.12
C PRO A 68 -7.28 5.14 25.30
N CYS A 69 -7.86 4.69 24.18
CA CYS A 69 -8.87 3.64 24.18
C CYS A 69 -8.18 2.28 24.24
N THR A 70 -8.21 1.61 25.40
CA THR A 70 -7.71 0.24 25.53
C THR A 70 -8.73 -0.74 24.95
N ILE A 71 -8.28 -1.72 24.16
CA ILE A 71 -9.13 -2.74 23.54
C ILE A 71 -8.71 -4.12 24.06
N ASP A 72 -9.64 -4.78 24.74
CA ASP A 72 -9.48 -6.13 25.27
C ASP A 72 -10.48 -7.10 24.62
N ILE A 73 -9.97 -8.03 23.79
CA ILE A 73 -10.78 -9.11 23.21
C ILE A 73 -10.55 -10.36 24.05
N LEU A 74 -11.55 -10.79 24.82
CA LEU A 74 -11.36 -11.81 25.86
C LEU A 74 -11.79 -13.22 25.46
N ASP A 75 -12.78 -13.37 24.56
CA ASP A 75 -13.33 -14.69 24.19
C ASP A 75 -13.20 -15.02 22.69
N GLY A 76 -12.74 -14.07 21.87
CA GLY A 76 -12.66 -14.20 20.40
C GLY A 76 -11.41 -14.90 19.84
N TYR A 77 -10.57 -15.50 20.69
CA TYR A 77 -9.22 -15.98 20.34
C TYR A 77 -9.16 -16.99 19.19
N ASN A 78 -10.15 -17.87 19.11
CA ASN A 78 -10.18 -18.97 18.13
C ASN A 78 -11.12 -18.72 16.95
N SER A 79 -11.90 -17.63 17.00
CA SER A 79 -12.91 -17.29 16.00
C SER A 79 -12.53 -16.04 15.20
N LEU A 80 -11.78 -15.10 15.78
CA LEU A 80 -11.44 -13.84 15.13
C LEU A 80 -10.45 -14.05 14.00
N LYS A 81 -10.94 -13.89 12.77
CA LYS A 81 -10.15 -14.02 11.53
C LYS A 81 -9.72 -12.69 10.96
N TYR A 82 -10.44 -11.61 11.28
CA TYR A 82 -10.19 -10.27 10.73
C TYR A 82 -10.13 -9.24 11.85
N LEU A 83 -9.00 -8.54 11.92
CA LEU A 83 -8.77 -7.42 12.83
C LEU A 83 -8.36 -6.17 12.04
N HIS A 84 -9.13 -5.10 12.19
CA HIS A 84 -8.77 -3.78 11.69
C HIS A 84 -8.74 -2.79 12.86
N LEU A 85 -7.59 -2.17 13.08
CA LEU A 85 -7.40 -1.08 14.02
C LEU A 85 -6.96 0.18 13.26
N GLU A 86 -7.79 1.21 13.31
CA GLU A 86 -7.53 2.52 12.72
C GLU A 86 -7.46 3.56 13.85
N ASP A 87 -6.45 4.43 13.83
CA ASP A 87 -6.21 5.47 14.84
C ASP A 87 -6.22 4.94 16.29
N SER A 88 -5.73 3.70 16.47
CA SER A 88 -5.66 3.09 17.79
C SER A 88 -4.51 3.68 18.62
N THR A 89 -4.79 3.89 19.90
CA THR A 89 -3.82 4.40 20.88
C THR A 89 -3.13 3.28 21.66
N MET A 90 -3.29 2.02 21.24
CA MET A 90 -2.62 0.88 21.87
C MET A 90 -1.09 1.03 21.80
N THR A 91 -0.42 0.61 22.86
CA THR A 91 1.04 0.50 22.92
C THR A 91 1.52 -0.80 22.25
N ASP A 92 2.82 -0.86 21.94
CA ASP A 92 3.47 -2.08 21.40
C ASP A 92 3.17 -3.31 22.26
N GLN A 93 3.28 -3.19 23.59
CA GLN A 93 3.09 -4.30 24.54
C GLN A 93 1.63 -4.79 24.60
N GLU A 94 0.67 -3.86 24.63
CA GLU A 94 -0.76 -4.21 24.63
C GLU A 94 -1.15 -4.91 23.34
N PHE A 95 -0.67 -4.41 22.20
CA PHE A 95 -0.93 -5.00 20.90
C PHE A 95 -0.35 -6.42 20.80
N GLU A 96 0.91 -6.61 21.17
CA GLU A 96 1.56 -7.92 21.18
C GLU A 96 0.84 -8.91 22.09
N TYR A 97 0.45 -8.48 23.28
CA TYR A 97 -0.29 -9.32 24.22
C TYR A 97 -1.63 -9.78 23.64
N GLN A 98 -2.40 -8.86 23.05
CA GLN A 98 -3.68 -9.21 22.42
C GLN A 98 -3.45 -10.14 21.23
N LEU A 99 -2.52 -9.81 20.35
CA LEU A 99 -2.22 -10.57 19.14
C LEU A 99 -1.78 -12.00 19.44
N SER A 100 -0.99 -12.21 20.50
CA SER A 100 -0.50 -13.53 20.91
C SER A 100 -1.62 -14.55 21.18
N LYS A 101 -2.82 -14.06 21.51
CA LYS A 101 -3.98 -14.89 21.80
C LYS A 101 -4.87 -15.12 20.56
N LEU A 102 -4.77 -14.29 19.53
CA LEU A 102 -5.60 -14.37 18.33
C LEU A 102 -5.08 -15.43 17.34
N THR A 103 -5.16 -16.70 17.74
CA THR A 103 -4.59 -17.84 16.99
C THR A 103 -5.29 -18.13 15.65
N ALA A 104 -6.50 -17.59 15.46
CA ALA A 104 -7.27 -17.75 14.23
C ALA A 104 -7.06 -16.63 13.20
N LEU A 105 -6.26 -15.61 13.51
CA LEU A 105 -6.18 -14.38 12.72
C LEU A 105 -5.61 -14.62 11.31
N GLU A 106 -6.40 -14.30 10.28
CA GLU A 106 -6.04 -14.43 8.87
C GLU A 106 -5.72 -13.08 8.22
N VAL A 107 -6.35 -11.99 8.69
CA VAL A 107 -6.20 -10.63 8.16
C VAL A 107 -5.97 -9.64 9.29
N LEU A 108 -4.87 -8.91 9.19
CA LEU A 108 -4.52 -7.81 10.09
C LEU A 108 -4.34 -6.53 9.29
N ILE A 109 -5.08 -5.49 9.66
CA ILE A 109 -4.95 -4.15 9.10
C ILE A 109 -4.72 -3.17 10.24
N LEU A 110 -3.65 -2.39 10.13
CA LEU A 110 -3.34 -1.31 11.07
C LEU A 110 -3.16 0.00 10.30
N GLU A 111 -3.93 1.02 10.65
CA GLU A 111 -3.98 2.30 9.96
C GLU A 111 -3.86 3.46 10.96
N GLY A 112 -2.93 4.38 10.76
CA GLY A 112 -2.80 5.58 11.61
C GLY A 112 -2.50 5.31 13.10
N CYS A 113 -1.99 4.12 13.45
CA CYS A 113 -1.72 3.75 14.85
C CYS A 113 -0.40 4.33 15.37
N TYR A 114 -0.29 5.65 15.49
CA TYR A 114 0.98 6.36 15.75
C TYR A 114 1.56 6.19 17.17
N VAL A 115 0.85 5.55 18.10
CA VAL A 115 1.44 5.19 19.41
C VAL A 115 2.37 4.00 19.27
N MET A 116 2.01 3.04 18.41
CA MET A 116 2.85 1.89 18.12
C MET A 116 4.06 2.28 17.29
N LYS A 117 5.21 1.68 17.61
CA LYS A 117 6.49 1.92 16.95
C LYS A 117 7.23 0.65 16.57
N ASN A 118 7.07 -0.39 17.39
CA ASN A 118 7.68 -1.70 17.21
C ASN A 118 6.58 -2.75 17.10
N ILE A 119 6.34 -3.25 15.90
CA ILE A 119 5.27 -4.22 15.66
C ILE A 119 5.89 -5.60 15.46
N ASN A 120 5.61 -6.51 16.40
CA ASN A 120 5.96 -7.91 16.27
C ASN A 120 4.70 -8.72 15.91
N VAL A 121 4.66 -9.28 14.70
CA VAL A 121 3.52 -10.07 14.23
C VAL A 121 3.89 -11.54 14.20
N VAL A 122 3.21 -12.33 15.03
CA VAL A 122 3.39 -13.78 15.15
C VAL A 122 2.04 -14.45 14.91
N SER A 123 1.86 -15.06 13.73
CA SER A 123 0.65 -15.82 13.42
C SER A 123 0.89 -16.77 12.25
N GLU A 124 0.67 -18.06 12.49
CA GLU A 124 0.76 -19.08 11.45
C GLU A 124 -0.37 -18.98 10.43
N LYS A 125 -1.52 -18.41 10.79
CA LYS A 125 -2.70 -18.34 9.90
C LYS A 125 -2.80 -17.04 9.12
N LEU A 126 -1.95 -16.07 9.42
CA LEU A 126 -2.00 -14.75 8.78
C LEU A 126 -1.69 -14.86 7.29
N LYS A 127 -2.65 -14.45 6.47
CA LYS A 127 -2.58 -14.45 5.00
C LYS A 127 -2.38 -13.05 4.44
N ARG A 128 -2.91 -12.03 5.13
CA ARG A 128 -2.79 -10.62 4.73
C ARG A 128 -2.39 -9.75 5.90
N PHE A 129 -1.42 -8.88 5.64
CA PHE A 129 -1.02 -7.84 6.58
C PHE A 129 -0.92 -6.51 5.84
N SER A 130 -1.56 -5.49 6.41
CA SER A 130 -1.60 -4.15 5.83
C SER A 130 -1.25 -3.10 6.88
N LEU A 131 -0.34 -2.20 6.51
CA LEU A 131 0.13 -1.07 7.32
C LEU A 131 -0.13 0.21 6.54
N TRP A 132 -1.11 1.02 6.96
CA TRP A 132 -1.49 2.27 6.28
C TRP A 132 -1.20 3.51 7.11
N ASP A 133 -0.81 4.59 6.41
CA ASP A 133 -0.48 5.90 6.98
C ASP A 133 0.51 5.86 8.15
N TRP A 134 1.64 5.18 7.95
CA TRP A 134 2.65 5.01 8.97
C TRP A 134 3.81 6.00 8.82
N GLY A 135 3.88 6.95 9.77
CA GLY A 135 4.89 7.99 9.78
C GLY A 135 6.04 7.82 10.77
N ASN A 136 5.85 6.98 11.79
CA ASN A 136 6.67 6.95 13.00
C ASN A 136 7.20 5.54 13.33
N VAL A 137 7.02 4.57 12.42
CA VAL A 137 7.45 3.18 12.66
C VAL A 137 8.95 3.08 12.66
N GLU A 138 9.50 2.57 13.75
CA GLU A 138 10.93 2.37 13.91
C GLU A 138 11.35 0.96 13.48
N LYS A 139 10.52 -0.05 13.78
CA LYS A 139 10.80 -1.45 13.44
C LYS A 139 9.53 -2.27 13.29
N VAL A 140 9.50 -3.14 12.28
CA VAL A 140 8.51 -4.20 12.18
C VAL A 140 9.22 -5.54 12.02
N ASN A 141 8.90 -6.47 12.92
CA ASN A 141 9.39 -7.83 12.87
C ASN A 141 8.26 -8.77 12.41
N MET A 142 8.42 -9.37 11.24
CA MET A 142 7.48 -10.32 10.66
C MET A 142 8.00 -11.77 10.70
N MET A 143 8.98 -12.06 11.58
CA MET A 143 9.74 -13.31 11.59
C MET A 143 8.90 -14.61 11.68
N LEU A 144 7.59 -14.56 11.97
CA LEU A 144 6.78 -15.75 12.27
C LEU A 144 5.40 -15.78 11.57
N ALA A 145 5.27 -15.16 10.39
CA ALA A 145 4.07 -15.29 9.54
C ALA A 145 4.35 -16.09 8.24
N PRO A 146 4.60 -17.42 8.32
CA PRO A 146 5.08 -18.22 7.20
C PRO A 146 4.08 -18.41 6.06
N ASN A 147 2.80 -18.10 6.30
CA ASN A 147 1.70 -18.24 5.34
C ASN A 147 1.20 -16.90 4.77
N LEU A 148 1.96 -15.82 5.01
CA LEU A 148 1.63 -14.50 4.49
C LEU A 148 1.73 -14.50 2.96
N LYS A 149 0.64 -14.08 2.30
CA LYS A 149 0.51 -14.02 0.84
C LYS A 149 0.41 -12.60 0.32
N MET A 150 -0.16 -11.69 1.11
CA MET A 150 -0.43 -10.32 0.71
C MET A 150 0.13 -9.35 1.72
N PHE A 151 0.89 -8.37 1.22
CA PHE A 151 1.48 -7.33 2.05
C PHE A 151 1.20 -5.94 1.47
N ASP A 152 0.58 -5.07 2.27
CA ASP A 152 0.35 -3.68 1.90
C ASP A 152 1.07 -2.75 2.87
N PHE A 153 1.73 -1.72 2.35
CA PHE A 153 2.40 -0.70 3.15
C PHE A 153 2.20 0.69 2.54
N GLU A 154 1.87 1.66 3.37
CA GLU A 154 1.87 3.09 3.04
C GLU A 154 2.56 3.87 4.17
N GLY A 155 3.63 4.60 3.85
CA GLY A 155 4.37 5.39 4.84
C GLY A 155 5.62 6.10 4.30
N PHE A 156 6.33 6.82 5.17
CA PHE A 156 7.50 7.63 4.78
C PHE A 156 8.78 6.80 4.55
N LYS A 157 8.96 5.74 5.34
CA LYS A 157 10.17 4.91 5.35
C LYS A 157 9.76 3.46 5.51
N MET A 158 10.44 2.57 4.78
CA MET A 158 10.23 1.13 4.93
C MET A 158 10.67 0.70 6.34
N PRO A 159 9.78 0.13 7.16
CA PRO A 159 10.08 -0.15 8.57
C PRO A 159 10.70 -1.53 8.82
N PHE A 160 11.04 -2.27 7.77
CA PHE A 160 11.61 -3.62 7.87
C PHE A 160 13.10 -3.60 7.56
N SER A 161 13.87 -4.30 8.37
CA SER A 161 15.12 -4.90 7.87
C SER A 161 14.73 -6.14 7.08
N ILE A 162 15.32 -6.34 5.90
CA ILE A 162 15.11 -7.50 5.00
C ILE A 162 15.37 -8.85 5.69
N SER A 163 15.98 -8.86 6.87
CA SER A 163 16.19 -10.05 7.68
C SER A 163 14.91 -10.57 8.36
N THR A 164 13.87 -9.75 8.52
CA THR A 164 12.68 -10.12 9.31
C THR A 164 11.52 -10.67 8.49
N MET A 165 11.61 -10.66 7.16
CA MET A 165 10.57 -11.18 6.26
C MET A 165 11.18 -11.89 5.07
N ASP A 166 10.65 -13.08 4.75
CA ASP A 166 10.93 -13.77 3.49
C ASP A 166 9.78 -13.53 2.48
N PRO A 167 9.97 -12.65 1.47
CA PRO A 167 8.93 -12.36 0.49
C PRO A 167 8.77 -13.45 -0.58
N CYS A 168 9.56 -14.53 -0.58
CA CYS A 168 9.46 -15.61 -1.57
C CYS A 168 8.06 -16.23 -1.67
N LYS A 169 7.29 -16.16 -0.57
CA LYS A 169 5.93 -16.71 -0.47
C LYS A 169 4.82 -15.70 -0.77
N LEU A 170 5.14 -14.41 -0.85
CA LEU A 170 4.16 -13.39 -1.21
C LEU A 170 3.68 -13.59 -2.65
N GLU A 171 2.37 -13.48 -2.81
CA GLU A 171 1.68 -13.45 -4.10
C GLU A 171 1.43 -12.01 -4.56
N ARG A 172 1.34 -11.07 -3.60
CA ARG A 172 1.14 -9.64 -3.85
C ARG A 172 1.83 -8.77 -2.80
N ALA A 173 2.45 -7.69 -3.26
CA ALA A 173 2.93 -6.60 -2.41
C ALA A 173 2.62 -5.23 -3.03
N ASN A 174 2.01 -4.34 -2.25
CA ASN A 174 1.80 -2.94 -2.63
C ASN A 174 2.49 -2.05 -1.61
N LEU A 175 3.49 -1.29 -2.03
CA LEU A 175 4.21 -0.35 -1.18
C LEU A 175 4.02 1.06 -1.73
N ARG A 176 3.56 1.99 -0.90
CA ARG A 176 3.42 3.40 -1.26
C ARG A 176 4.26 4.25 -0.33
N PHE A 177 5.19 4.98 -0.94
CA PHE A 177 6.06 5.91 -0.24
C PHE A 177 5.70 7.33 -0.65
N TYR A 178 5.52 8.18 0.34
CA TYR A 178 5.27 9.61 0.16
C TYR A 178 6.28 10.41 0.99
N LEU A 179 6.50 11.66 0.60
CA LEU A 179 7.30 12.59 1.38
C LEU A 179 6.45 13.25 2.46
N MET A 180 7.07 13.54 3.61
CA MET A 180 6.41 14.41 4.57
C MET A 180 6.17 15.79 3.93
N PRO A 181 5.05 16.47 4.26
CA PRO A 181 4.72 17.77 3.68
C PRO A 181 5.85 18.79 3.80
N GLU A 182 6.62 18.76 4.89
CA GLU A 182 7.70 19.72 5.17
C GLU A 182 8.89 19.55 4.21
N PHE A 183 9.10 18.34 3.68
CA PHE A 183 10.22 18.04 2.77
C PHE A 183 9.82 18.02 1.29
N ARG A 184 8.52 18.15 0.98
CA ARG A 184 8.03 18.04 -0.40
C ARG A 184 8.63 19.10 -1.34
N ASN A 185 8.91 20.30 -0.81
CA ASN A 185 9.43 21.42 -1.59
C ASN A 185 10.97 21.44 -1.70
N SER A 186 11.69 20.79 -0.78
CA SER A 186 13.16 20.75 -0.76
C SER A 186 13.75 19.47 -1.35
N TYR A 187 12.91 18.46 -1.62
CA TYR A 187 13.38 17.15 -2.07
C TYR A 187 13.94 17.14 -3.50
N ILE A 188 15.18 16.64 -3.63
CA ILE A 188 15.90 16.47 -4.89
C ILE A 188 15.94 14.97 -5.26
N PHE A 189 15.63 14.64 -6.52
CA PHE A 189 15.75 13.27 -7.00
C PHE A 189 17.20 12.76 -6.87
N GLY A 190 17.39 11.55 -6.36
CA GLY A 190 18.72 11.01 -6.06
C GLY A 190 19.24 11.35 -4.65
N ASP A 191 18.64 12.33 -3.97
CA ASP A 191 18.93 12.63 -2.56
C ASP A 191 18.13 11.69 -1.65
N VAL A 192 18.52 10.42 -1.67
CA VAL A 192 17.89 9.36 -0.87
C VAL A 192 18.98 8.62 -0.12
N GLU A 193 18.75 8.41 1.19
CA GLU A 193 19.59 7.54 2.01
C GLU A 193 19.88 6.21 1.29
N THR A 194 21.15 5.90 1.08
CA THR A 194 21.59 4.66 0.39
C THR A 194 20.97 3.41 1.03
N SER A 195 20.82 3.41 2.35
CA SER A 195 20.15 2.33 3.10
C SER A 195 18.70 2.12 2.68
N TRP A 196 17.95 3.18 2.37
CA TRP A 196 16.57 3.07 1.89
C TRP A 196 16.51 2.39 0.51
N CYS A 197 17.37 2.82 -0.43
CA CYS A 197 17.43 2.25 -1.77
C CYS A 197 17.81 0.76 -1.73
N ASN A 198 18.85 0.43 -0.96
CA ASN A 198 19.29 -0.96 -0.78
C ASN A 198 18.19 -1.82 -0.15
N ASN A 199 17.48 -1.28 0.86
CA ASN A 199 16.43 -2.01 1.55
C ASN A 199 15.30 -2.44 0.62
N ILE A 200 14.83 -1.51 -0.21
CA ILE A 200 13.77 -1.82 -1.18
C ILE A 200 14.31 -2.75 -2.25
N GLN A 201 15.53 -2.49 -2.75
CA GLN A 201 16.12 -3.29 -3.83
C GLN A 201 16.30 -4.76 -3.43
N ASP A 202 16.78 -5.03 -2.23
CA ASP A 202 16.93 -6.40 -1.75
C ASP A 202 15.57 -7.05 -1.41
N PHE A 203 14.60 -6.27 -0.92
CA PHE A 203 13.23 -6.76 -0.72
C PHE A 203 12.60 -7.24 -2.04
N VAL A 204 12.64 -6.42 -3.09
CA VAL A 204 12.02 -6.77 -4.39
C VAL A 204 12.76 -7.92 -5.09
N ARG A 205 14.08 -8.07 -4.89
CA ARG A 205 14.88 -9.15 -5.49
C ARG A 205 14.56 -10.53 -4.91
N LYS A 206 14.05 -10.60 -3.68
CA LYS A 206 13.73 -11.86 -3.00
C LYS A 206 12.37 -12.46 -3.41
N PHE A 207 11.56 -11.77 -4.22
CA PHE A 207 10.28 -12.34 -4.67
C PHE A 207 10.49 -13.53 -5.63
N ASN A 208 9.57 -14.49 -5.58
CA ASN A 208 9.59 -15.62 -6.49
C ASN A 208 8.89 -15.31 -7.83
N TYR A 209 9.61 -14.63 -8.73
CA TYR A 209 9.11 -14.23 -10.04
C TYR A 209 8.85 -15.37 -11.03
N SER A 210 9.30 -16.60 -10.73
CA SER A 210 8.98 -17.78 -11.56
C SER A 210 7.47 -18.06 -11.66
N LYS A 211 6.68 -17.47 -10.76
CA LYS A 211 5.21 -17.55 -10.74
C LYS A 211 4.52 -16.57 -11.70
N GLY A 212 5.28 -15.84 -12.54
CA GLY A 212 4.71 -14.83 -13.46
C GLY A 212 4.34 -13.52 -12.78
N LEU A 213 5.04 -13.15 -11.70
CA LEU A 213 4.91 -11.85 -11.05
C LEU A 213 5.43 -10.75 -11.98
N ILE A 214 4.72 -9.62 -12.00
CA ILE A 214 5.19 -8.39 -12.65
C ILE A 214 5.48 -7.37 -11.56
N PHE A 215 6.62 -6.69 -11.68
CA PHE A 215 6.96 -5.58 -10.79
C PHE A 215 6.75 -4.24 -11.49
N VAL A 216 5.92 -3.38 -10.91
CA VAL A 216 5.58 -2.05 -11.43
C VAL A 216 6.03 -1.00 -10.43
N ILE A 217 6.74 0.00 -10.93
CA ILE A 217 7.14 1.20 -10.22
C ILE A 217 6.39 2.37 -10.83
N ILE A 218 5.59 3.08 -10.04
CA ILE A 218 4.87 4.28 -10.43
C ILE A 218 5.52 5.45 -9.69
N CYS A 219 6.05 6.40 -10.44
CA CYS A 219 6.51 7.67 -9.90
C CYS A 219 5.40 8.71 -10.08
N GLU A 220 4.77 9.11 -8.97
CA GLU A 220 3.59 9.99 -8.99
C GLU A 220 3.97 11.42 -9.46
N LYS A 221 5.16 11.91 -9.10
CA LYS A 221 5.60 13.29 -9.41
C LYS A 221 5.68 13.60 -10.90
N ASN A 222 6.10 12.63 -11.71
CA ASN A 222 6.31 12.79 -13.15
C ASN A 222 5.35 11.93 -13.99
N ASN A 223 4.34 11.29 -13.37
CA ASN A 223 3.42 10.35 -13.99
C ASN A 223 4.14 9.31 -14.86
N SER A 224 5.27 8.80 -14.39
CA SER A 224 6.07 7.81 -15.12
C SER A 224 5.91 6.43 -14.50
N ILE A 225 5.85 5.41 -15.36
CA ILE A 225 5.70 4.02 -14.95
C ILE A 225 6.88 3.22 -15.48
N LEU A 226 7.47 2.38 -14.65
CA LEU A 226 8.49 1.40 -15.04
C LEU A 226 8.00 0.00 -14.70
N ILE A 227 8.00 -0.88 -15.68
CA ILE A 227 7.49 -2.24 -15.56
C ILE A 227 8.62 -3.23 -15.80
N TYR A 228 8.81 -4.16 -14.89
CA TYR A 228 9.73 -5.28 -14.98
C TYR A 228 8.94 -6.57 -15.18
N GLU A 229 9.09 -7.18 -16.35
CA GLU A 229 8.74 -8.59 -16.56
C GLU A 229 9.91 -9.51 -16.24
N ASP A 230 11.14 -9.05 -16.48
CA ASP A 230 12.35 -9.81 -16.21
C ASP A 230 12.97 -9.38 -14.87
N PRO A 231 12.99 -10.26 -13.86
CA PRO A 231 13.52 -9.94 -12.54
C PRO A 231 15.04 -9.98 -12.45
N ARG A 232 15.77 -10.39 -13.50
CA ARG A 232 17.23 -10.59 -13.46
C ARG A 232 18.00 -9.32 -13.08
N GLU A 233 17.48 -8.15 -13.44
CA GLU A 233 18.14 -6.86 -13.20
C GLU A 233 17.13 -5.81 -12.71
N ILE A 234 16.55 -6.03 -11.53
CA ILE A 234 15.66 -5.03 -10.92
C ILE A 234 16.49 -3.87 -10.36
N LEU A 235 16.20 -2.67 -10.84
CA LEU A 235 16.71 -1.41 -10.30
C LEU A 235 15.55 -0.56 -9.79
N VAL A 236 15.70 0.00 -8.60
CA VAL A 236 14.71 0.89 -8.01
C VAL A 236 15.22 2.32 -8.17
N PRO A 237 14.43 3.25 -8.74
CA PRO A 237 14.83 4.65 -8.83
C PRO A 237 15.14 5.20 -7.44
N PRO A 238 16.19 6.03 -7.28
CA PRO A 238 16.54 6.64 -6.01
C PRO A 238 15.59 7.81 -5.73
N THR A 239 14.30 7.51 -5.50
CA THR A 239 13.30 8.51 -5.13
C THR A 239 12.27 8.01 -4.13
N ARG A 240 11.86 8.88 -3.20
CA ARG A 240 10.94 8.55 -2.09
C ARG A 240 9.46 8.64 -2.46
N GLU A 241 9.10 9.25 -3.58
CA GLU A 241 7.70 9.35 -4.05
C GLU A 241 7.41 8.24 -5.06
N LEU A 242 7.34 7.00 -4.55
CA LEU A 242 7.13 5.81 -5.36
C LEU A 242 5.95 4.99 -4.85
N LYS A 243 5.19 4.47 -5.80
CA LYS A 243 4.29 3.33 -5.58
C LYS A 243 4.86 2.12 -6.28
N LEU A 244 5.15 1.09 -5.49
CA LEU A 244 5.71 -0.20 -5.90
C LEU A 244 4.59 -1.23 -5.83
N HIS A 245 4.46 -2.02 -6.89
CA HIS A 245 3.39 -2.98 -7.01
C HIS A 245 3.94 -4.27 -7.60
N ILE A 246 3.87 -5.36 -6.84
CA ILE A 246 4.31 -6.69 -7.25
C ILE A 246 3.09 -7.59 -7.16
N GLU A 247 2.63 -8.13 -8.27
CA GLU A 247 1.55 -9.11 -8.26
C GLU A 247 1.59 -10.01 -9.48
N ILE A 248 0.91 -11.15 -9.38
CA ILE A 248 0.49 -11.87 -10.58
C ILE A 248 -0.67 -11.06 -11.15
N PRO A 249 -0.66 -10.65 -12.42
CA PRO A 249 -1.81 -10.01 -13.04
C PRO A 249 -3.03 -10.94 -12.91
N SER A 250 -3.90 -10.64 -11.94
CA SER A 250 -5.08 -11.46 -11.65
C SER A 250 -6.13 -11.40 -12.78
N MET A 251 -6.00 -10.38 -13.63
CA MET A 251 -6.76 -10.18 -14.85
C MET A 251 -5.88 -10.45 -16.07
N ARG A 252 -6.51 -10.66 -17.24
CA ARG A 252 -5.77 -10.74 -18.51
C ARG A 252 -4.87 -9.50 -18.69
N LEU A 253 -3.69 -9.68 -19.26
CA LEU A 253 -2.68 -8.62 -19.40
C LEU A 253 -3.23 -7.38 -20.11
N GLU A 254 -4.19 -7.54 -21.01
CA GLU A 254 -4.88 -6.49 -21.74
C GLU A 254 -5.64 -5.57 -20.80
N SER A 255 -6.41 -6.14 -19.87
CA SER A 255 -7.12 -5.37 -18.84
C SER A 255 -6.15 -4.64 -17.92
N PHE A 256 -5.03 -5.27 -17.58
CA PHE A 256 -3.98 -4.66 -16.77
C PHE A 256 -3.35 -3.44 -17.47
N ALA A 257 -2.91 -3.60 -18.73
CA ALA A 257 -2.34 -2.51 -19.52
C ALA A 257 -3.35 -1.38 -19.74
N TYR A 258 -4.61 -1.73 -20.06
CA TYR A 258 -5.70 -0.78 -20.21
C TYR A 258 -5.93 0.05 -18.95
N ASN A 259 -5.96 -0.60 -17.78
CA ASN A 259 -6.14 0.07 -16.49
C ASN A 259 -4.97 1.01 -16.18
N LEU A 260 -3.73 0.61 -16.45
CA LEU A 260 -2.56 1.49 -16.25
C LEU A 260 -2.64 2.73 -17.16
N ILE A 261 -2.90 2.53 -18.45
CA ILE A 261 -2.94 3.63 -19.42
C ILE A 261 -4.10 4.58 -19.12
N ARG A 262 -5.31 4.04 -18.90
CA ARG A 262 -6.53 4.84 -18.80
C ARG A 262 -6.74 5.46 -17.43
N ASN A 263 -6.41 4.77 -16.34
CA ASN A 263 -6.68 5.31 -15.01
C ASN A 263 -5.57 6.28 -14.57
N LEU A 264 -4.32 5.97 -14.89
CA LEU A 264 -3.18 6.77 -14.44
C LEU A 264 -2.81 7.89 -15.41
N HIS A 265 -3.23 7.80 -16.68
CA HIS A 265 -2.85 8.74 -17.73
C HIS A 265 -1.34 9.05 -17.73
N PRO A 266 -0.48 8.01 -17.79
CA PRO A 266 0.95 8.17 -17.63
C PRO A 266 1.52 9.04 -18.74
N LYS A 267 2.53 9.85 -18.45
CA LYS A 267 3.27 10.59 -19.48
C LYS A 267 4.22 9.65 -20.21
N ILE A 268 4.86 8.76 -19.46
CA ILE A 268 5.76 7.77 -20.02
C ILE A 268 5.60 6.42 -19.30
N VAL A 269 5.63 5.33 -20.07
CA VAL A 269 5.73 3.96 -19.58
C VAL A 269 6.99 3.33 -20.17
N SER A 270 7.89 2.86 -19.32
CA SER A 270 9.08 2.10 -19.71
C SER A 270 8.89 0.64 -19.29
N ILE A 271 9.15 -0.28 -20.21
CA ILE A 271 9.01 -1.72 -19.98
C ILE A 271 10.39 -2.35 -20.14
N VAL A 272 10.83 -3.12 -19.14
CA VAL A 272 11.98 -4.01 -19.19
C VAL A 272 11.45 -5.41 -19.53
N PRO A 273 11.50 -5.80 -20.82
CA PRO A 273 10.88 -7.03 -21.30
C PRO A 273 11.70 -8.27 -20.92
N CYS A 274 11.03 -9.42 -20.84
CA CYS A 274 11.68 -10.73 -20.97
C CYS A 274 11.79 -11.15 -22.46
N THR A 275 12.45 -12.28 -22.74
CA THR A 275 12.70 -12.76 -24.12
C THR A 275 11.41 -12.92 -24.94
N GLU A 276 10.29 -13.27 -24.31
CA GLU A 276 8.97 -13.44 -24.93
C GLU A 276 7.93 -12.53 -24.25
N SER A 277 8.22 -11.23 -24.23
CA SER A 277 7.41 -10.24 -23.52
C SER A 277 5.98 -10.13 -24.05
N LYS A 278 5.04 -10.70 -23.29
CA LYS A 278 3.61 -10.59 -23.57
C LYS A 278 3.08 -9.20 -23.21
N ILE A 279 3.58 -8.58 -22.14
CA ILE A 279 3.14 -7.24 -21.76
C ILE A 279 3.47 -6.22 -22.84
N LEU A 280 4.63 -6.36 -23.51
CA LEU A 280 5.03 -5.42 -24.53
C LEU A 280 4.08 -5.48 -25.73
N GLN A 281 3.76 -6.70 -26.19
CA GLN A 281 2.78 -6.92 -27.26
C GLN A 281 1.42 -6.33 -26.90
N VAL A 282 0.94 -6.59 -25.69
CA VAL A 282 -0.34 -6.07 -25.19
C VAL A 282 -0.34 -4.53 -25.10
N PHE A 283 0.74 -3.90 -24.66
CA PHE A 283 0.84 -2.44 -24.64
C PHE A 283 0.83 -1.84 -26.06
N HIS A 284 1.48 -2.49 -27.03
CA HIS A 284 1.40 -2.08 -28.44
C HIS A 284 -0.04 -2.13 -28.98
N GLU A 285 -0.79 -3.17 -28.64
CA GLU A 285 -2.19 -3.32 -29.09
C GLU A 285 -3.13 -2.35 -28.37
N THR A 286 -3.00 -2.25 -27.05
CA THR A 286 -3.85 -1.38 -26.21
C THR A 286 -3.69 0.08 -26.59
N THR A 287 -2.48 0.53 -26.93
CA THR A 287 -2.23 1.90 -27.40
C THR A 287 -2.84 2.18 -28.77
N LYS A 288 -2.87 1.20 -29.68
CA LYS A 288 -3.59 1.31 -30.96
C LYS A 288 -5.10 1.39 -30.75
N GLU A 289 -5.66 0.54 -29.90
CA GLU A 289 -7.11 0.55 -29.60
C GLU A 289 -7.57 1.83 -28.90
N SER A 290 -6.77 2.34 -27.97
CA SER A 290 -7.08 3.56 -27.20
C SER A 290 -7.15 4.81 -28.09
N ARG A 291 -6.50 4.79 -29.26
CA ARG A 291 -6.68 5.83 -30.29
C ARG A 291 -8.00 5.72 -31.05
N MET A 292 -8.52 4.50 -31.21
CA MET A 292 -9.72 4.22 -32.01
C MET A 292 -11.03 4.35 -31.22
N LYS A 293 -11.03 4.04 -29.92
CA LYS A 293 -12.23 4.09 -29.07
C LYS A 293 -12.38 5.45 -28.39
N GLN A 294 -13.02 6.40 -29.07
CA GLN A 294 -13.37 7.72 -28.53
C GLN A 294 -14.58 7.61 -27.59
N TYR A 295 -14.38 7.76 -26.27
CA TYR A 295 -15.47 7.87 -25.29
C TYR A 295 -15.44 9.23 -24.60
N LYS A 296 -16.61 9.87 -24.51
CA LYS A 296 -16.82 11.29 -24.13
C LYS A 296 -16.39 11.72 -22.71
N GLN A 297 -15.86 10.83 -21.86
CA GLN A 297 -15.70 11.11 -20.41
C GLN A 297 -14.26 10.99 -19.83
N SER A 298 -13.25 10.54 -20.59
CA SER A 298 -11.84 10.47 -20.12
C SER A 298 -10.93 11.43 -20.90
N LYS A 299 -9.78 11.85 -20.32
CA LYS A 299 -8.79 12.64 -21.07
C LYS A 299 -8.41 11.84 -22.32
N ARG A 300 -8.52 12.47 -23.48
CA ARG A 300 -8.28 11.80 -24.75
C ARG A 300 -6.79 11.64 -25.01
N LEU A 301 -6.39 10.45 -25.44
CA LEU A 301 -5.02 10.18 -25.84
C LEU A 301 -4.80 10.75 -27.24
N ASN A 302 -3.91 11.73 -27.36
CA ASN A 302 -3.64 12.44 -28.61
C ASN A 302 -2.56 11.71 -29.42
N GLU A 303 -1.41 11.45 -28.79
CA GLU A 303 -0.24 10.87 -29.44
C GLU A 303 0.40 9.81 -28.55
N VAL A 304 0.94 8.77 -29.19
CA VAL A 304 1.82 7.79 -28.56
C VAL A 304 3.04 7.61 -29.43
N SER A 305 4.23 7.78 -28.87
CA SER A 305 5.49 7.47 -29.54
C SER A 305 6.20 6.34 -28.81
N ILE A 306 6.78 5.43 -29.59
CA ILE A 306 7.38 4.20 -29.07
C ILE A 306 8.84 4.18 -29.50
N HIS A 307 9.73 3.92 -28.56
CA HIS A 307 11.16 4.02 -28.78
C HIS A 307 11.87 2.87 -28.07
N LYS A 308 12.97 2.41 -28.67
CA LYS A 308 13.91 1.52 -28.00
C LYS A 308 14.90 2.37 -27.20
N GLY A 309 15.09 2.01 -25.94
CA GLY A 309 15.83 2.80 -24.96
C GLY A 309 15.08 4.06 -24.49
N ALA A 310 15.75 4.87 -23.67
CA ALA A 310 15.15 6.08 -23.13
C ALA A 310 15.32 7.26 -24.09
N VAL A 311 14.22 7.97 -24.32
CA VAL A 311 14.20 9.19 -25.11
C VAL A 311 14.39 10.41 -24.23
N ASP A 312 15.08 11.43 -24.76
CA ASP A 312 15.02 12.76 -24.18
C ASP A 312 13.64 13.35 -24.43
N ASN A 313 12.74 13.20 -23.47
CA ASN A 313 11.54 14.02 -23.49
C ASN A 313 11.95 15.45 -23.14
N HIS A 314 11.91 16.32 -24.16
CA HIS A 314 11.68 17.74 -23.94
C HIS A 314 10.25 17.87 -23.37
N GLU A 315 10.12 18.11 -22.06
CA GLU A 315 8.84 18.50 -21.50
C GLU A 315 8.36 19.83 -22.10
N ASP A 316 7.04 19.99 -22.16
CA ASP A 316 6.29 21.23 -22.49
C ASP A 316 6.77 22.49 -21.73
N ASN A 317 7.63 22.35 -20.71
CA ASN A 317 8.23 23.41 -19.89
C ASN A 317 9.77 23.31 -19.72
N GLY A 318 10.46 22.49 -20.51
CA GLY A 318 11.94 22.41 -20.50
C GLY A 318 12.58 21.65 -19.31
N ARG A 319 11.81 21.07 -18.39
CA ARG A 319 12.35 20.21 -17.33
C ARG A 319 12.53 18.77 -17.83
N LYS A 320 13.72 18.19 -17.63
CA LYS A 320 13.98 16.78 -17.95
C LYS A 320 13.35 15.90 -16.88
N SER A 321 12.73 14.78 -17.27
CA SER A 321 12.23 13.81 -16.29
C SER A 321 13.41 13.12 -15.60
N TYR A 322 13.56 13.35 -14.29
CA TYR A 322 14.68 12.80 -13.50
C TYR A 322 14.76 11.27 -13.54
N MET A 323 13.60 10.59 -13.53
CA MET A 323 13.53 9.13 -13.67
C MET A 323 14.09 8.65 -15.02
N TYR A 324 13.87 9.40 -16.10
CA TYR A 324 14.43 9.08 -17.42
C TYR A 324 15.93 9.33 -17.48
N SER A 325 16.39 10.45 -16.94
CA SER A 325 17.84 10.73 -16.83
C SER A 325 18.55 9.64 -16.03
N TRP A 326 17.93 9.16 -14.95
CA TRP A 326 18.43 8.03 -14.18
C TRP A 326 18.45 6.73 -15.01
N LEU A 327 17.34 6.37 -15.67
CA LEU A 327 17.30 5.17 -16.52
C LEU A 327 18.40 5.15 -17.59
N LYS A 328 18.72 6.31 -18.19
CA LYS A 328 19.83 6.46 -19.15
C LYS A 328 21.20 6.14 -18.57
N SER A 329 21.39 6.38 -17.27
CA SER A 329 22.63 6.03 -16.57
C SER A 329 22.70 4.56 -16.12
N THR A 330 21.67 3.75 -16.40
CA THR A 330 21.64 2.33 -16.03
C THR A 330 21.95 1.42 -17.21
N SER A 331 22.40 0.20 -16.92
CA SER A 331 22.57 -0.86 -17.91
C SER A 331 21.25 -1.30 -18.57
N LEU A 332 20.10 -0.97 -17.99
CA LEU A 332 18.79 -1.35 -18.52
C LEU A 332 18.44 -0.64 -19.83
N ILE A 333 19.13 0.46 -20.12
CA ILE A 333 18.78 1.37 -21.21
C ILE A 333 18.68 0.69 -22.57
N GLU A 334 19.53 -0.30 -22.85
CA GLU A 334 19.58 -0.99 -24.15
C GLU A 334 18.42 -1.99 -24.33
N ARG A 335 17.81 -2.40 -23.22
CA ARG A 335 16.77 -3.43 -23.15
C ARG A 335 15.37 -2.86 -23.05
N ILE A 336 15.23 -1.64 -22.55
CA ILE A 336 13.93 -1.01 -22.30
C ILE A 336 13.23 -0.64 -23.61
N THR A 337 11.92 -0.83 -23.65
CA THR A 337 11.03 -0.17 -24.61
C THR A 337 10.22 0.90 -23.89
N THR A 338 10.22 2.12 -24.43
CA THR A 338 9.58 3.29 -23.82
C THR A 338 8.43 3.78 -24.69
N PHE A 339 7.26 3.92 -24.08
CA PHE A 339 6.05 4.51 -24.63
C PHE A 339 5.87 5.90 -24.04
N THR A 340 5.89 6.95 -24.87
CA THR A 340 5.56 8.32 -24.45
C THR A 340 4.13 8.64 -24.90
N PHE A 341 3.34 9.22 -24.00
CA PHE A 341 1.93 9.52 -24.21
C PHE A 341 1.73 11.03 -24.12
N LYS A 342 1.04 11.61 -25.10
CA LYS A 342 0.51 12.96 -25.03
C LYS A 342 -1.00 12.90 -24.87
N TRP A 343 -1.49 13.46 -23.78
CA TRP A 343 -2.91 13.54 -23.46
C TRP A 343 -3.44 14.93 -23.84
N GLU A 344 -4.66 14.99 -24.38
CA GLU A 344 -5.34 16.26 -24.64
C GLU A 344 -5.56 17.00 -23.31
N LYS A 345 -5.23 18.30 -23.30
CA LYS A 345 -5.58 19.18 -22.19
C LYS A 345 -7.10 19.34 -22.21
N LYS A 346 -7.77 19.16 -21.06
CA LYS A 346 -9.18 19.54 -20.96
C LYS A 346 -9.27 21.03 -21.26
N VAL A 347 -9.95 21.39 -22.34
CA VAL A 347 -10.41 22.76 -22.52
C VAL A 347 -11.47 22.96 -21.46
N VAL A 348 -11.10 23.65 -20.37
CA VAL A 348 -12.10 24.24 -19.48
C VAL A 348 -12.61 25.45 -20.25
N THR A 349 -13.74 25.29 -20.93
CA THR A 349 -14.53 26.44 -21.37
C THR A 349 -14.95 27.16 -20.09
N GLN A 350 -14.31 28.29 -19.81
CA GLN A 350 -14.85 29.28 -18.90
C GLN A 350 -16.06 29.87 -19.61
N ASP A 351 -17.25 29.50 -19.12
CA ASP A 351 -18.48 30.25 -19.40
C ASP A 351 -18.49 31.55 -18.58
#